data_AF-A0A2G7LY91-F1
#
_entry.id   AF-A0A2G7LY91-F1
#
_cell.length_a   1.000
_cell.length_b   1.000
_cell.length_c   1.000
_cell.angle_alpha   90.00
_cell.angle_beta   90.00
_cell.angle_gamma   90.00
#
_symmetry.space_group_name_H-M   'P 1'
#
loop_
_entity.id
_entity.type
_entity.pdbx_description
1 polymer ?
#
loop_
_entity_poly.entity_id
_entity_poly.type
_entity_poly.pdbx_seq_one_letter_code
_entity_poly.pdbx_strand_id
1 'polypeptide(L)'
;MKALHFGAGNIGRGFIGLILSRAGYNVVFSDVNQELVKALEQRGEYTVELANEAKDLETVTGVSAIDGTNLDTVAQNVAEAELITTAVGVNILKHIAPGIAKGLTSRLGTGDVFQPLHIIACENAIGASTQLKEHVYGLLDERTRLLADQYVYFPDSAVDRIVPIQHHEDPLHVQVEPFYEWVVDRSQMASAFKPVEGVMYVDDLEPYIERKLFTVNTGHCIAAYIGYVNGFDTIQKAIADEKVKSIVYGALQETGAVLVKRFGFNADDHQLYIAKILERFVNPHLTDEVTRVGRSPLRKLSPNDRLVRPALQAYEYGTETTHLAMGMAAACKFDISEDPEAVELQTTIQQKGIEAALSQYTSMDESHPVLKQAVAHYQQLQK
;
A
#
# COMPACT_ATOMS: atom_id res chain seq x y z
N MET A 1 1.11 26.00 -7.35
CA MET A 1 1.37 24.87 -8.28
C MET A 1 0.13 24.02 -8.36
N LYS A 2 -0.21 23.42 -9.51
CA LYS A 2 -1.41 22.56 -9.65
C LYS A 2 -1.04 21.08 -9.59
N ALA A 3 -1.63 20.33 -8.66
CA ALA A 3 -1.53 18.88 -8.62
C ALA A 3 -2.90 18.25 -8.92
N LEU A 4 -2.93 17.25 -9.81
CA LEU A 4 -4.12 16.41 -10.04
C LEU A 4 -3.94 15.10 -9.28
N HIS A 5 -4.88 14.77 -8.40
CA HIS A 5 -4.87 13.52 -7.64
C HIS A 5 -6.07 12.65 -8.03
N PHE A 6 -5.82 11.48 -8.61
CA PHE A 6 -6.87 10.50 -8.90
C PHE A 6 -7.19 9.69 -7.63
N GLY A 7 -8.45 9.67 -7.22
CA GLY A 7 -8.92 8.99 -6.02
C GLY A 7 -9.09 9.93 -4.82
N ALA A 8 -10.31 10.40 -4.58
CA ALA A 8 -10.64 11.27 -3.45
C ALA A 8 -10.91 10.50 -2.15
N GLY A 9 -10.69 9.19 -2.10
CA GLY A 9 -10.92 8.36 -0.92
C GLY A 9 -10.00 8.70 0.28
N ASN A 10 -10.05 7.86 1.31
CA ASN A 10 -9.34 8.14 2.58
C ASN A 10 -7.81 8.25 2.41
N ILE A 11 -7.18 7.45 1.53
CA ILE A 11 -5.74 7.59 1.24
C ILE A 11 -5.45 8.88 0.48
N GLY A 12 -6.29 9.23 -0.50
CA GLY A 12 -6.13 10.46 -1.27
C GLY A 12 -6.23 11.70 -0.38
N ARG A 13 -7.26 11.81 0.46
CA ARG A 13 -7.43 12.96 1.37
C ARG A 13 -6.51 12.90 2.59
N GLY A 14 -6.45 11.75 3.25
CA GLY A 14 -5.74 11.59 4.50
C GLY A 14 -4.23 11.41 4.35
N PHE A 15 -3.71 11.22 3.14
CA PHE A 15 -2.27 11.03 2.93
C PHE A 15 -1.74 11.81 1.72
N ILE A 16 -1.98 11.36 0.49
CA ILE A 16 -1.25 11.90 -0.67
C ILE A 16 -1.62 13.36 -0.92
N GLY A 17 -2.91 13.66 -1.02
CA GLY A 17 -3.43 15.03 -1.17
C GLY A 17 -3.11 15.93 0.01
N LEU A 18 -3.07 15.41 1.25
CA LEU A 18 -2.62 16.14 2.43
C LEU A 18 -1.15 16.59 2.29
N ILE A 19 -0.24 15.68 1.93
CA ILE A 19 1.18 16.01 1.76
C ILE A 19 1.36 17.03 0.62
N LEU A 20 0.64 16.87 -0.49
CA LEU A 20 0.66 17.83 -1.59
C LEU A 20 0.16 19.22 -1.18
N SER A 21 -0.94 19.29 -0.41
CA SER A 21 -1.47 20.56 0.10
C SER A 21 -0.48 21.23 1.06
N ARG A 22 0.14 20.48 1.98
CA ARG A 22 1.21 20.97 2.87
C ARG A 22 2.40 21.54 2.09
N ALA A 23 2.74 20.93 0.96
CA ALA A 23 3.79 21.41 0.07
C ALA A 23 3.36 22.61 -0.82
N GLY A 24 2.16 23.16 -0.63
CA GLY A 24 1.66 24.36 -1.31
C GLY A 24 1.05 24.10 -2.69
N TYR A 25 0.67 22.87 -3.02
CA TYR A 25 -0.11 22.58 -4.22
C TYR A 25 -1.59 22.92 -4.03
N ASN A 26 -2.20 23.50 -5.06
CA ASN A 26 -3.65 23.46 -5.23
C ASN A 26 -4.00 22.07 -5.73
N VAL A 27 -4.66 21.25 -4.91
CA VAL A 27 -4.94 19.84 -5.21
C VAL A 27 -6.33 19.72 -5.81
N VAL A 28 -6.40 19.25 -7.06
CA VAL A 28 -7.65 18.89 -7.72
C VAL A 28 -7.81 17.37 -7.63
N PHE A 29 -8.82 16.91 -6.89
CA PHE A 29 -9.17 15.51 -6.83
C PHE A 29 -9.98 15.08 -8.06
N SER A 30 -9.76 13.89 -8.59
CA SER A 30 -10.58 13.27 -9.64
C SER A 30 -11.14 11.95 -9.12
N ASP A 31 -12.46 11.86 -8.97
CA ASP A 31 -13.15 10.67 -8.46
C ASP A 31 -14.50 10.48 -9.15
N VAL A 32 -15.04 9.26 -9.06
CA VAL A 32 -16.36 8.91 -9.62
C VAL A 32 -17.47 9.04 -8.57
N ASN A 33 -17.12 9.13 -7.29
CA ASN A 33 -18.07 9.38 -6.21
C ASN A 33 -18.58 10.83 -6.27
N GLN A 34 -19.76 11.00 -6.85
CA GLN A 34 -20.37 12.31 -7.10
C GLN A 34 -20.68 13.10 -5.82
N GLU A 35 -21.01 12.43 -4.72
CA GLU A 35 -21.28 13.10 -3.44
C GLU A 35 -19.98 13.73 -2.89
N LEU A 36 -18.90 12.96 -2.94
CA LEU A 36 -17.58 13.38 -2.49
C LEU A 36 -17.00 14.50 -3.36
N VAL A 37 -17.14 14.38 -4.69
CA VAL A 37 -16.71 15.41 -5.65
C VAL A 37 -17.44 16.72 -5.38
N LYS A 38 -18.77 16.70 -5.28
CA LYS A 38 -19.57 17.90 -5.00
C LYS A 38 -19.21 18.53 -3.65
N ALA A 39 -19.02 17.72 -2.61
CA ALA A 39 -18.66 18.22 -1.30
C ALA A 39 -17.29 18.92 -1.29
N LEU A 40 -16.28 18.34 -1.96
CA LEU A 40 -14.95 18.96 -2.10
C LEU A 40 -14.98 20.23 -2.95
N GLU A 41 -15.71 20.22 -4.07
CA GLU A 41 -15.87 21.39 -4.95
C GLU A 41 -16.56 22.56 -4.23
N GLN A 42 -17.61 22.29 -3.44
CA GLN A 42 -18.36 23.31 -2.73
C GLN A 42 -17.61 23.90 -1.54
N ARG A 43 -16.90 23.06 -0.77
CA ARG A 43 -16.23 23.50 0.47
C ARG A 43 -14.83 24.05 0.21
N GLY A 44 -14.09 23.49 -0.73
CA GLY A 44 -12.70 23.86 -0.99
C GLY A 44 -11.71 23.50 0.14
N GLU A 45 -12.19 22.80 1.18
CA GLU A 45 -11.43 22.38 2.35
C GLU A 45 -12.04 21.12 3.01
N TYR A 46 -11.23 20.42 3.80
CA TYR A 46 -11.66 19.32 4.67
C TYR A 46 -10.74 19.16 5.88
N THR A 47 -11.13 18.31 6.83
CA THR A 47 -10.37 18.07 8.06
C THR A 47 -9.73 16.68 8.05
N VAL A 48 -8.46 16.63 8.40
CA VAL A 48 -7.74 15.40 8.74
C VAL A 48 -7.55 15.33 10.26
N GLU A 49 -7.98 14.25 10.89
CA GLU A 49 -7.71 13.97 12.32
C GLU A 49 -6.54 13.00 12.44
N LEU A 50 -5.55 13.33 13.28
CA LEU A 50 -4.50 12.40 13.65
C LEU A 50 -4.99 11.51 14.79
N ALA A 51 -4.91 10.19 14.61
CA ALA A 51 -5.21 9.22 15.65
C ALA A 51 -4.08 9.14 16.69
N ASN A 52 -3.88 10.23 17.44
CA ASN A 52 -3.00 10.32 18.59
C ASN A 52 -3.81 10.75 19.84
N GLU A 53 -3.15 10.82 21.00
CA GLU A 53 -3.81 11.16 22.26
C GLU A 53 -4.48 12.54 22.23
N ALA A 54 -3.86 13.52 21.56
CA ALA A 54 -4.37 14.87 21.42
C ALA A 54 -5.53 15.00 20.41
N LYS A 55 -5.70 14.00 19.52
CA LYS A 55 -6.59 14.06 18.35
C LYS A 55 -6.38 15.31 17.51
N ASP A 56 -5.12 15.58 17.17
CA ASP A 56 -4.76 16.78 16.43
C ASP A 56 -5.57 16.87 15.13
N LEU A 57 -6.18 18.03 14.90
CA LEU A 57 -6.96 18.32 13.70
C LEU A 57 -6.15 19.23 12.77
N GLU A 58 -6.12 18.87 11.50
CA GLU A 58 -5.52 19.67 10.44
C GLU A 58 -6.54 19.99 9.37
N THR A 59 -6.77 21.28 9.13
CA THR A 59 -7.61 21.74 8.02
C THR A 59 -6.78 21.79 6.75
N VAL A 60 -7.19 21.01 5.75
CA VAL A 60 -6.60 21.01 4.41
C VAL A 60 -7.39 21.98 3.54
N THR A 61 -6.73 23.02 3.05
CA THR A 61 -7.34 24.08 2.22
C THR A 61 -6.74 24.08 0.81
N GLY A 62 -7.34 24.85 -0.10
CA GLY A 62 -6.83 24.99 -1.47
C GLY A 62 -7.04 23.73 -2.31
N VAL A 63 -8.14 23.03 -2.03
CA VAL A 63 -8.51 21.81 -2.75
C VAL A 63 -9.77 22.01 -3.56
N SER A 64 -9.97 21.19 -4.58
CA SER A 64 -11.24 21.07 -5.30
C SER A 64 -11.37 19.64 -5.84
N ALA A 65 -12.47 19.34 -6.53
CA ALA A 65 -12.65 18.05 -7.18
C ALA A 65 -13.33 18.18 -8.53
N ILE A 66 -13.10 17.20 -9.40
CA ILE A 66 -13.73 17.05 -10.71
C ILE A 66 -14.34 15.65 -10.84
N ASP A 67 -15.39 15.56 -11.66
CA ASP A 67 -15.99 14.27 -12.03
C ASP A 67 -15.04 13.46 -12.92
N GLY A 68 -14.49 12.39 -12.35
CA GLY A 68 -13.56 11.49 -13.03
C GLY A 68 -14.17 10.71 -14.20
N THR A 69 -15.50 10.73 -14.36
CA THR A 69 -16.17 10.14 -15.52
C THR A 69 -16.20 11.08 -16.73
N ASN A 70 -16.00 12.38 -16.52
CA ASN A 70 -15.95 13.37 -17.59
C ASN A 70 -14.54 13.45 -18.19
N LEU A 71 -14.33 12.69 -19.27
CA LEU A 71 -13.03 12.54 -19.91
C LEU A 71 -12.41 13.85 -20.40
N ASP A 72 -13.21 14.79 -20.88
CA ASP A 72 -12.73 16.12 -21.33
C ASP A 72 -12.21 16.95 -20.15
N THR A 73 -12.96 16.95 -19.05
CA THR A 73 -12.57 17.69 -17.83
C THR A 73 -11.30 17.09 -17.23
N VAL A 74 -11.20 15.77 -17.17
CA VAL A 74 -9.98 15.07 -16.72
C VAL A 74 -8.80 15.41 -17.63
N ALA A 75 -8.97 15.31 -18.96
CA ALA A 75 -7.90 15.60 -19.92
C ALA A 75 -7.40 17.04 -19.81
N GLN A 76 -8.29 18.01 -19.62
CA GLN A 76 -7.90 19.41 -19.39
C GLN A 76 -7.05 19.55 -18.12
N ASN A 77 -7.48 18.93 -17.01
CA ASN A 77 -6.74 19.00 -15.74
C ASN A 77 -5.39 18.29 -15.81
N VAL A 78 -5.28 17.19 -16.56
CA VAL A 78 -4.01 16.52 -16.84
C VAL A 78 -3.08 17.44 -17.64
N ALA A 79 -3.59 18.15 -18.64
CA ALA A 79 -2.79 19.03 -19.48
C ALA A 79 -2.21 20.21 -18.71
N GLU A 80 -2.94 20.71 -17.71
CA GLU A 80 -2.56 21.86 -16.88
C GLU A 80 -1.75 21.48 -15.62
N ALA A 81 -1.73 20.21 -15.23
CA ALA A 81 -1.06 19.78 -14.01
C ALA A 81 0.47 19.93 -14.09
N GLU A 82 1.07 20.17 -12.93
CA GLU A 82 2.53 20.13 -12.72
C GLU A 82 2.98 18.82 -12.09
N LEU A 83 2.06 18.13 -11.40
CA LEU A 83 2.25 16.82 -10.81
C LEU A 83 0.94 16.05 -10.85
N ILE A 84 1.00 14.76 -11.18
CA ILE A 84 -0.15 13.86 -11.13
C ILE A 84 0.16 12.75 -10.16
N THR A 85 -0.80 12.41 -9.31
CA THR A 85 -0.70 11.28 -8.37
C THR A 85 -1.97 10.44 -8.38
N THR A 86 -1.90 9.19 -7.93
CA THR A 86 -3.07 8.30 -7.84
C THR A 86 -3.11 7.55 -6.51
N ALA A 87 -4.31 7.31 -5.98
CA ALA A 87 -4.58 6.36 -4.91
C ALA A 87 -5.96 5.72 -5.13
N VAL A 88 -6.10 4.99 -6.24
CA VAL A 88 -7.38 4.44 -6.73
C VAL A 88 -7.49 2.91 -6.59
N GLY A 89 -6.39 2.25 -6.25
CA GLY A 89 -6.22 0.81 -6.33
C GLY A 89 -5.67 0.38 -7.69
N VAL A 90 -4.69 -0.54 -7.69
CA VAL A 90 -3.95 -0.97 -8.90
C VAL A 90 -4.88 -1.43 -10.05
N ASN A 91 -5.97 -2.12 -9.72
CA ASN A 91 -6.95 -2.60 -10.71
C ASN A 91 -7.73 -1.48 -11.41
N ILE A 92 -7.73 -0.27 -10.84
CA ILE A 92 -8.43 0.92 -11.35
C ILE A 92 -7.52 1.77 -12.24
N LEU A 93 -6.20 1.57 -12.21
CA LEU A 93 -5.24 2.35 -13.02
C LEU A 93 -5.58 2.34 -14.52
N LYS A 94 -6.00 1.19 -15.05
CA LYS A 94 -6.44 1.06 -16.45
C LYS A 94 -7.66 1.92 -16.80
N HIS A 95 -8.50 2.25 -15.82
CA HIS A 95 -9.72 3.03 -16.04
C HIS A 95 -9.47 4.54 -16.04
N ILE A 96 -8.42 5.02 -15.37
CA ILE A 96 -8.02 6.44 -15.41
C ILE A 96 -7.07 6.76 -16.57
N ALA A 97 -6.40 5.74 -17.12
CA ALA A 97 -5.43 5.88 -18.21
C ALA A 97 -5.97 6.62 -19.46
N PRO A 98 -7.23 6.43 -19.92
CA PRO A 98 -7.75 7.17 -21.07
C PRO A 98 -7.79 8.69 -20.87
N GLY A 99 -8.13 9.16 -19.67
CA GLY A 99 -8.16 10.59 -19.36
C GLY A 99 -6.77 11.20 -19.34
N ILE A 100 -5.82 10.46 -18.77
CA ILE A 100 -4.39 10.82 -18.77
C ILE A 100 -3.87 10.87 -20.21
N ALA A 101 -4.09 9.83 -21.02
CA ALA A 101 -3.63 9.77 -22.40
C ALA A 101 -4.16 10.94 -23.24
N LYS A 102 -5.47 11.22 -23.14
CA LYS A 102 -6.09 12.37 -23.85
C LYS A 102 -5.50 13.71 -23.40
N GLY A 103 -5.26 13.88 -22.10
CA GLY A 103 -4.61 15.07 -21.56
C GLY A 103 -3.17 15.24 -22.02
N LEU A 104 -2.40 14.14 -22.10
CA LEU A 104 -1.04 14.15 -22.63
C LEU A 104 -1.02 14.51 -24.12
N THR A 105 -1.93 13.99 -24.94
CA THR A 105 -2.06 14.39 -26.35
C THR A 105 -2.34 15.89 -26.49
N SER A 106 -3.20 16.46 -25.65
CA SER A 106 -3.46 17.91 -25.64
C SER A 106 -2.22 18.71 -25.23
N ARG A 107 -1.59 18.31 -24.12
CA ARG A 107 -0.40 18.96 -23.55
C ARG A 107 0.78 18.96 -24.50
N LEU A 108 1.03 17.83 -25.16
CA LEU A 108 2.18 17.62 -26.06
C LEU A 108 1.88 17.99 -27.52
N GLY A 109 0.62 18.27 -27.86
CA GLY A 109 0.21 18.63 -29.22
C GLY A 109 0.31 20.13 -29.56
N THR A 110 0.40 21.00 -28.55
CA THR A 110 0.15 22.45 -28.70
C THR A 110 1.35 23.37 -28.37
N GLY A 111 2.54 22.82 -28.13
CA GLY A 111 3.73 23.62 -27.75
C GLY A 111 5.03 23.22 -28.44
N ASP A 112 6.00 24.14 -28.42
CA ASP A 112 7.37 23.91 -28.91
C ASP A 112 8.35 23.53 -27.77
N VAL A 113 8.02 23.86 -26.52
CA VAL A 113 8.82 23.57 -25.31
C VAL A 113 7.88 23.05 -24.21
N PHE A 114 8.18 21.88 -23.66
CA PHE A 114 7.36 21.25 -22.63
C PHE A 114 8.10 21.23 -21.29
N GLN A 115 7.38 21.56 -20.22
CA GLN A 115 7.87 21.32 -18.86
C GLN A 115 7.66 19.85 -18.49
N PRO A 116 8.66 19.20 -17.84
CA PRO A 116 8.53 17.84 -17.33
C PRO A 116 7.24 17.65 -16.52
N LEU A 117 6.55 16.54 -16.75
CA LEU A 117 5.39 16.11 -15.98
C LEU A 117 5.72 14.79 -15.30
N HIS A 118 5.48 14.72 -13.99
CA HIS A 118 5.66 13.49 -13.22
C HIS A 118 4.29 12.93 -12.86
N ILE A 119 4.12 11.62 -13.06
CA ILE A 119 2.89 10.88 -12.78
C ILE A 119 3.25 9.74 -11.81
N ILE A 120 2.87 9.87 -10.55
CA ILE A 120 3.29 8.98 -9.47
C ILE A 120 2.08 8.19 -8.94
N ALA A 121 1.98 6.91 -9.30
CA ALA A 121 0.96 6.04 -8.76
C ALA A 121 1.33 5.64 -7.33
N CYS A 122 0.55 6.10 -6.35
CA CYS A 122 0.76 5.88 -4.93
C CYS A 122 -0.14 4.74 -4.44
N GLU A 123 0.09 3.54 -5.00
CA GLU A 123 -0.73 2.36 -4.77
C GLU A 123 -0.03 1.37 -3.83
N ASN A 124 -0.81 0.48 -3.20
CA ASN A 124 -0.26 -0.65 -2.44
C ASN A 124 0.14 -1.80 -3.39
N ALA A 125 0.99 -1.51 -4.36
CA ALA A 125 1.49 -2.44 -5.37
C ALA A 125 2.90 -2.04 -5.82
N ILE A 126 3.73 -3.03 -6.14
CA ILE A 126 5.06 -2.81 -6.73
C ILE A 126 4.88 -2.42 -8.20
N GLY A 127 5.64 -1.42 -8.66
CA GLY A 127 5.63 -1.04 -10.08
C GLY A 127 4.32 -0.39 -10.53
N ALA A 128 3.58 0.27 -9.63
CA ALA A 128 2.27 0.83 -9.95
C ALA A 128 2.35 1.96 -10.99
N SER A 129 3.38 2.81 -10.94
CA SER A 129 3.59 3.87 -11.93
C SER A 129 4.00 3.27 -13.27
N THR A 130 4.85 2.23 -13.23
CA THR A 130 5.21 1.44 -14.41
C THR A 130 3.96 0.83 -15.07
N GLN A 131 3.06 0.20 -14.31
CA GLN A 131 1.79 -0.35 -14.83
C GLN A 131 0.87 0.75 -15.40
N LEU A 132 0.76 1.90 -14.72
CA LEU A 132 -0.01 3.03 -15.23
C LEU A 132 0.58 3.55 -16.55
N LYS A 133 1.91 3.63 -16.66
CA LYS A 133 2.61 4.01 -17.90
C LYS A 133 2.22 3.10 -19.05
N GLU A 134 2.22 1.78 -18.86
CA GLU A 134 1.82 0.81 -19.89
C GLU A 134 0.39 1.06 -20.38
N HIS A 135 -0.57 1.24 -19.46
CA HIS A 135 -1.95 1.54 -19.81
C HIS A 135 -2.10 2.87 -20.55
N VAL A 136 -1.39 3.91 -20.14
CA VAL A 136 -1.42 5.23 -20.80
C VAL A 136 -0.79 5.17 -22.18
N TYR A 137 0.41 4.59 -22.31
CA TYR A 137 1.16 4.52 -23.56
C TYR A 137 0.49 3.66 -24.62
N GLY A 138 -0.26 2.63 -24.20
CA GLY A 138 -1.09 1.82 -25.09
C GLY A 138 -2.19 2.62 -25.81
N LEU A 139 -2.53 3.82 -25.31
CA LEU A 139 -3.58 4.68 -25.86
C LEU A 139 -3.03 5.89 -26.63
N LEU A 140 -1.72 6.14 -26.59
CA LEU A 140 -1.08 7.27 -27.28
C LEU A 140 -0.75 6.91 -28.74
N ASP A 141 -0.81 7.90 -29.63
CA ASP A 141 -0.23 7.75 -30.97
C ASP A 141 1.31 7.79 -30.94
N GLU A 142 1.95 7.39 -32.05
CA GLU A 142 3.41 7.31 -32.13
C GLU A 142 4.11 8.65 -31.87
N ARG A 143 3.58 9.73 -32.44
CA ARG A 143 4.13 11.07 -32.26
C ARG A 143 4.09 11.49 -30.79
N THR A 144 2.96 11.28 -30.13
CA THR A 144 2.75 11.66 -28.73
C THR A 144 3.63 10.81 -27.81
N ARG A 145 3.80 9.51 -28.09
CA ARG A 145 4.73 8.64 -27.33
C ARG A 145 6.16 9.14 -27.38
N LEU A 146 6.67 9.48 -28.57
CA LEU A 146 8.05 9.98 -28.72
C LEU A 146 8.30 11.29 -27.96
N LEU A 147 7.28 12.15 -27.85
CA LEU A 147 7.33 13.34 -27.01
C LEU A 147 7.22 12.99 -25.52
N ALA A 148 6.30 12.09 -25.16
CA ALA A 148 6.10 11.66 -23.78
C ALA A 148 7.37 11.04 -23.19
N ASP A 149 8.13 10.26 -23.96
CA ASP A 149 9.41 9.67 -23.53
C ASP A 149 10.47 10.71 -23.13
N GLN A 150 10.34 11.96 -23.59
CA GLN A 150 11.27 13.04 -23.27
C GLN A 150 10.79 13.93 -22.11
N TYR A 151 9.46 14.00 -21.89
CA TYR A 151 8.86 15.02 -21.02
C TYR A 151 7.92 14.47 -19.95
N VAL A 152 7.59 13.18 -19.96
CA VAL A 152 6.67 12.57 -19.00
C VAL A 152 7.36 11.41 -18.27
N TYR A 153 7.35 11.50 -16.94
CA TYR A 153 8.05 10.59 -16.05
C TYR A 153 7.05 9.85 -15.18
N PHE A 154 7.25 8.54 -15.02
CA PHE A 154 6.38 7.68 -14.22
C PHE A 154 7.19 7.01 -13.10
N PRO A 155 7.73 7.79 -12.13
CA PRO A 155 8.54 7.21 -11.08
C PRO A 155 7.67 6.31 -10.19
N ASP A 156 8.13 5.09 -9.95
CA ASP A 156 7.50 4.20 -8.98
C ASP A 156 7.65 4.75 -7.56
N SER A 157 6.73 4.33 -6.68
CA SER A 157 6.70 4.77 -5.29
C SER A 157 6.38 3.63 -4.32
N ALA A 158 6.80 3.81 -3.08
CA ALA A 158 6.39 3.00 -1.94
C ALA A 158 5.68 3.93 -0.94
N VAL A 159 4.44 3.59 -0.59
CA VAL A 159 3.62 4.37 0.31
C VAL A 159 3.15 3.55 1.50
N ASP A 160 3.21 4.14 2.69
CA ASP A 160 2.79 3.51 3.93
C ASP A 160 2.10 4.50 4.86
N ARG A 161 0.81 4.28 5.08
CA ARG A 161 0.00 4.92 6.11
C ARG A 161 -1.20 4.02 6.41
N ILE A 162 -1.42 3.71 7.68
CA ILE A 162 -2.59 2.99 8.16
C ILE A 162 -3.74 3.99 8.21
N VAL A 163 -4.73 3.71 7.36
CA VAL A 163 -5.98 4.45 7.28
C VAL A 163 -7.12 3.43 7.29
N PRO A 164 -7.69 3.13 8.47
CA PRO A 164 -8.78 2.16 8.58
C PRO A 164 -10.02 2.57 7.79
N ILE A 165 -10.92 1.60 7.59
CA ILE A 165 -12.28 1.89 7.16
C ILE A 165 -12.95 2.67 8.30
N GLN A 166 -13.62 3.75 7.94
CA GLN A 166 -14.16 4.71 8.89
C GLN A 166 -15.40 5.38 8.29
N HIS A 167 -16.30 5.78 9.18
CA HIS A 167 -17.53 6.47 8.85
C HIS A 167 -17.68 7.64 9.81
N HIS A 168 -17.86 8.83 9.25
CA HIS A 168 -18.01 10.09 9.98
C HIS A 168 -19.28 10.78 9.50
N GLU A 169 -19.85 11.63 10.34
CA GLU A 169 -20.97 12.49 9.94
C GLU A 169 -20.56 13.45 8.81
N ASP A 170 -19.33 13.99 8.88
CA ASP A 170 -18.73 14.73 7.78
C ASP A 170 -18.10 13.76 6.76
N PRO A 171 -18.61 13.67 5.52
CA PRO A 171 -18.08 12.77 4.50
C PRO A 171 -16.65 13.12 4.03
N LEU A 172 -16.18 14.34 4.28
CA LEU A 172 -14.83 14.77 3.93
C LEU A 172 -13.82 14.53 5.05
N HIS A 173 -14.28 14.41 6.30
CA HIS A 173 -13.42 14.11 7.43
C HIS A 173 -12.71 12.77 7.22
N VAL A 174 -11.42 12.73 7.58
CA VAL A 174 -10.65 11.50 7.55
C VAL A 174 -9.69 11.46 8.73
N GLN A 175 -9.75 10.38 9.49
CA GLN A 175 -8.84 10.04 10.56
C GLN A 175 -7.72 9.15 10.03
N VAL A 176 -6.49 9.46 10.38
CA VAL A 176 -5.29 8.76 9.91
C VAL A 176 -4.30 8.58 11.05
N GLU A 177 -3.45 7.57 10.97
CA GLU A 177 -2.33 7.48 11.92
C GLU A 177 -1.35 8.67 11.74
N PRO A 178 -0.63 9.09 12.79
CA PRO A 178 0.39 10.15 12.67
C PRO A 178 1.56 9.76 11.75
N PHE A 179 1.97 8.50 11.78
CA PHE A 179 3.04 8.00 10.93
C PHE A 179 2.64 8.00 9.46
N TYR A 180 3.58 8.35 8.59
CA TYR A 180 3.48 8.09 7.17
C TYR A 180 4.88 7.94 6.57
N GLU A 181 4.97 7.25 5.44
CA GLU A 181 6.17 7.16 4.62
C GLU A 181 5.78 7.17 3.15
N TRP A 182 6.32 8.13 2.40
CA TRP A 182 6.18 8.22 0.94
C TRP A 182 7.57 8.29 0.33
N VAL A 183 7.98 7.20 -0.33
CA VAL A 183 9.29 7.09 -0.98
C VAL A 183 9.07 7.00 -2.49
N VAL A 184 9.84 7.77 -3.27
CA VAL A 184 9.77 7.82 -4.73
C VAL A 184 11.14 7.53 -5.34
N ASP A 185 11.15 6.74 -6.41
CA ASP A 185 12.37 6.46 -7.17
C ASP A 185 12.82 7.71 -7.96
N ARG A 186 13.90 8.34 -7.48
CA ARG A 186 14.51 9.53 -8.08
C ARG A 186 15.14 9.24 -9.44
N SER A 187 15.65 8.03 -9.65
CA SER A 187 16.33 7.65 -10.90
C SER A 187 15.38 7.70 -12.11
N GLN A 188 14.08 7.59 -11.85
CA GLN A 188 13.00 7.63 -12.84
C GLN A 188 12.41 9.04 -13.04
N MET A 189 13.05 10.08 -12.48
CA MET A 189 12.57 11.46 -12.54
C MET A 189 13.47 12.35 -13.40
N ALA A 190 12.88 13.42 -13.97
CA ALA A 190 13.66 14.51 -14.54
C ALA A 190 14.67 15.08 -13.53
N SER A 191 15.89 15.38 -13.98
CA SER A 191 16.94 15.98 -13.14
C SER A 191 16.57 17.36 -12.58
N ALA A 192 15.73 18.11 -13.28
CA ALA A 192 15.23 19.42 -12.86
C ALA A 192 14.01 19.35 -11.92
N PHE A 193 13.57 18.15 -11.52
CA PHE A 193 12.42 17.98 -10.63
C PHE A 193 12.66 18.68 -9.28
N LYS A 194 11.63 19.38 -8.80
CA LYS A 194 11.64 20.01 -7.48
C LYS A 194 11.01 19.07 -6.46
N PRO A 195 11.76 18.60 -5.45
CA PRO A 195 11.23 17.72 -4.42
C PRO A 195 10.00 18.30 -3.71
N VAL A 196 9.01 17.44 -3.48
CA VAL A 196 7.85 17.75 -2.63
C VAL A 196 8.25 17.53 -1.17
N GLU A 197 8.01 18.52 -0.32
CA GLU A 197 8.27 18.40 1.12
C GLU A 197 7.41 17.27 1.74
N GLY A 198 8.01 16.48 2.63
CA GLY A 198 7.37 15.28 3.20
C GLY A 198 7.49 14.02 2.33
N VAL A 199 8.13 14.09 1.16
CA VAL A 199 8.41 12.93 0.30
C VAL A 199 9.90 12.60 0.33
N MET A 200 10.22 11.33 0.53
CA MET A 200 11.58 10.81 0.43
C MET A 200 11.88 10.40 -1.01
N TYR A 201 13.06 10.78 -1.50
CA TYR A 201 13.50 10.44 -2.85
C TYR A 201 14.79 9.66 -2.78
N VAL A 202 14.82 8.48 -3.39
CA VAL A 202 15.92 7.52 -3.30
C VAL A 202 16.30 7.04 -4.69
N ASP A 203 17.55 6.63 -4.89
CA ASP A 203 18.02 6.13 -6.19
C ASP A 203 17.73 4.63 -6.38
N ASP A 204 17.40 3.93 -5.30
CA ASP A 204 16.93 2.54 -5.31
C ASP A 204 15.74 2.38 -4.37
N LEU A 205 14.60 2.02 -4.95
CA LEU A 205 13.32 1.89 -4.24
C LEU A 205 13.13 0.48 -3.65
N GLU A 206 13.82 -0.54 -4.18
CA GLU A 206 13.64 -1.95 -3.77
C GLU A 206 13.81 -2.15 -2.25
N PRO A 207 14.85 -1.59 -1.58
CA PRO A 207 15.04 -1.76 -0.15
C PRO A 207 13.84 -1.26 0.67
N TYR A 208 13.20 -0.18 0.24
CA TYR A 208 12.07 0.44 0.94
C TYR A 208 10.77 -0.33 0.73
N ILE A 209 10.52 -0.78 -0.50
CA ILE A 209 9.40 -1.67 -0.81
C ILE A 209 9.49 -2.93 0.04
N GLU A 210 10.65 -3.57 0.04
CA GLU A 210 10.82 -4.84 0.73
C GLU A 210 10.80 -4.67 2.24
N ARG A 211 11.44 -3.62 2.79
CA ARG A 211 11.35 -3.29 4.22
C ARG A 211 9.88 -3.10 4.66
N LYS A 212 9.08 -2.36 3.90
CA LYS A 212 7.65 -2.18 4.21
C LYS A 212 6.89 -3.49 4.11
N LEU A 213 7.14 -4.29 3.08
CA LEU A 213 6.49 -5.59 2.90
C LEU A 213 6.83 -6.55 4.05
N PHE A 214 8.10 -6.65 4.40
CA PHE A 214 8.65 -7.63 5.34
C PHE A 214 8.49 -7.23 6.80
N THR A 215 8.28 -5.94 7.08
CA THR A 215 8.04 -5.46 8.44
C THR A 215 6.56 -5.12 8.66
N VAL A 216 6.02 -4.16 7.91
CA VAL A 216 4.65 -3.67 8.15
C VAL A 216 3.62 -4.68 7.68
N ASN A 217 3.68 -5.11 6.41
CA ASN A 217 2.68 -6.02 5.88
C ASN A 217 2.76 -7.40 6.54
N THR A 218 3.97 -7.95 6.72
CA THR A 218 4.19 -9.24 7.41
C THR A 218 3.71 -9.18 8.85
N GLY A 219 4.17 -8.20 9.64
CA GLY A 219 3.78 -8.08 11.05
C GLY A 219 2.28 -7.92 11.23
N HIS A 220 1.65 -7.04 10.44
CA HIS A 220 0.21 -6.80 10.52
C HIS A 220 -0.62 -8.03 10.12
N CYS A 221 -0.14 -8.78 9.12
CA CYS A 221 -0.78 -10.00 8.65
C CYS A 221 -0.68 -11.15 9.68
N ILE A 222 0.49 -11.31 10.30
CA ILE A 222 0.68 -12.32 11.36
C ILE A 222 -0.14 -11.97 12.59
N ALA A 223 -0.16 -10.69 12.98
CA ALA A 223 -1.02 -10.20 14.06
C ALA A 223 -2.49 -10.53 13.82
N ALA A 224 -2.97 -10.33 12.60
CA ALA A 224 -4.35 -10.64 12.22
C ALA A 224 -4.65 -12.14 12.33
N TYR A 225 -3.81 -13.02 11.76
CA TYR A 225 -4.09 -14.45 11.76
C TYR A 225 -3.92 -15.10 13.12
N ILE A 226 -2.87 -14.75 13.85
CA ILE A 226 -2.69 -15.23 15.22
C ILE A 226 -3.80 -14.67 16.12
N GLY A 227 -4.14 -13.39 15.97
CA GLY A 227 -5.25 -12.75 16.67
C GLY A 227 -6.57 -13.47 16.44
N TYR A 228 -6.90 -13.75 15.18
CA TYR A 228 -8.09 -14.48 14.78
C TYR A 228 -8.16 -15.88 15.39
N VAL A 229 -7.05 -16.65 15.35
CA VAL A 229 -6.99 -17.99 15.97
C VAL A 229 -7.21 -17.94 17.49
N ASN A 230 -6.78 -16.86 18.14
CA ASN A 230 -6.96 -16.67 19.59
C ASN A 230 -8.27 -15.94 19.96
N GLY A 231 -9.16 -15.68 19.00
CA GLY A 231 -10.47 -15.08 19.25
C GLY A 231 -10.44 -13.58 19.54
N PHE A 232 -9.40 -12.85 19.12
CA PHE A 232 -9.37 -11.39 19.19
C PHE A 232 -10.10 -10.76 18.00
N ASP A 233 -10.90 -9.73 18.25
CA ASP A 233 -11.62 -9.03 17.17
C ASP A 233 -10.73 -8.05 16.40
N THR A 234 -9.81 -7.36 17.10
CA THR A 234 -9.02 -6.26 16.54
C THR A 234 -7.52 -6.47 16.70
N ILE A 235 -6.73 -5.83 15.83
CA ILE A 235 -5.26 -5.88 15.84
C ILE A 235 -4.69 -5.32 17.15
N GLN A 236 -5.28 -4.24 17.67
CA GLN A 236 -4.86 -3.60 18.91
C GLN A 236 -5.01 -4.56 20.09
N LYS A 237 -6.15 -5.26 20.18
CA LYS A 237 -6.40 -6.29 21.20
C LYS A 237 -5.44 -7.46 21.03
N ALA A 238 -5.20 -7.91 19.79
CA ALA A 238 -4.31 -9.01 19.50
C ALA A 238 -2.86 -8.70 19.92
N ILE A 239 -2.29 -7.56 19.50
CA ILE A 239 -0.91 -7.20 19.85
C ILE A 239 -0.76 -6.83 21.34
N ALA A 240 -1.83 -6.46 22.04
CA ALA A 240 -1.80 -6.27 23.49
C ALA A 240 -1.61 -7.59 24.26
N ASP A 241 -1.86 -8.75 23.64
CA ASP A 241 -1.53 -10.05 24.21
C ASP A 241 -0.05 -10.39 23.99
N GLU A 242 0.66 -10.70 25.08
CA GLU A 242 2.11 -10.93 25.05
C GLU A 242 2.52 -12.14 24.19
N LYS A 243 1.65 -13.16 24.04
CA LYS A 243 1.98 -14.31 23.17
C LYS A 243 1.91 -13.91 21.71
N VAL A 244 0.84 -13.21 21.31
CA VAL A 244 0.72 -12.71 19.94
C VAL A 244 1.84 -11.72 19.63
N LYS A 245 2.11 -10.77 20.53
CA LYS A 245 3.19 -9.80 20.40
C LYS A 245 4.55 -10.48 20.23
N SER A 246 4.84 -11.50 21.03
CA SER A 246 6.09 -12.26 20.92
C SER A 246 6.23 -12.95 19.57
N ILE A 247 5.14 -13.53 19.03
CA ILE A 247 5.17 -14.19 17.71
C ILE A 247 5.40 -13.16 16.60
N VAL A 248 4.67 -12.05 16.64
CA VAL A 248 4.82 -10.98 15.65
C VAL A 248 6.23 -10.40 15.73
N TYR A 249 6.72 -10.06 16.92
CA TYR A 249 8.08 -9.55 17.10
C TYR A 249 9.13 -10.55 16.59
N GLY A 250 9.00 -11.84 16.91
CA GLY A 250 9.88 -12.90 16.41
C GLY A 250 9.92 -12.94 14.88
N ALA A 251 8.76 -12.87 14.21
CA ALA A 251 8.72 -12.81 12.75
C ALA A 251 9.38 -11.56 12.18
N LEU A 252 9.24 -10.41 12.85
CA LEU A 252 9.91 -9.17 12.45
C LEU A 252 11.43 -9.22 12.65
N GLN A 253 11.92 -9.97 13.64
CA GLN A 253 13.34 -10.23 13.81
C GLN A 253 13.88 -11.14 12.70
N GLU A 254 13.13 -12.19 12.35
CA GLU A 254 13.48 -13.11 11.26
C GLU A 254 13.58 -12.36 9.92
N THR A 255 12.59 -11.52 9.59
CA THR A 255 12.65 -10.72 8.37
C THR A 255 13.65 -9.57 8.44
N GLY A 256 13.84 -8.97 9.61
CA GLY A 256 14.81 -7.90 9.82
C GLY A 256 16.25 -8.34 9.56
N ALA A 257 16.62 -9.56 9.99
CA ALA A 257 17.92 -10.13 9.70
C ALA A 257 18.17 -10.28 8.19
N VAL A 258 17.15 -10.69 7.43
CA VAL A 258 17.20 -10.76 5.96
C VAL A 258 17.44 -9.37 5.36
N LEU A 259 16.64 -8.38 5.77
CA LEU A 259 16.72 -7.02 5.24
C LEU A 259 18.09 -6.38 5.51
N VAL A 260 18.62 -6.53 6.73
CA VAL A 260 19.96 -6.04 7.11
C VAL A 260 21.04 -6.70 6.26
N LYS A 261 20.99 -8.02 6.09
CA LYS A 261 22.00 -8.76 5.32
C LYS A 261 21.93 -8.48 3.82
N ARG A 262 20.73 -8.35 3.26
CA ARG A 262 20.49 -8.18 1.83
C ARG A 262 20.77 -6.74 1.36
N PHE A 263 20.28 -5.75 2.10
CA PHE A 263 20.32 -4.35 1.68
C PHE A 263 21.33 -3.50 2.47
N GLY A 264 22.01 -4.08 3.46
CA GLY A 264 22.99 -3.35 4.27
C GLY A 264 22.37 -2.27 5.15
N PHE A 265 21.10 -2.42 5.53
CA PHE A 265 20.49 -1.52 6.52
C PHE A 265 21.29 -1.56 7.83
N ASN A 266 21.42 -0.39 8.48
CA ASN A 266 21.93 -0.36 9.84
C ASN A 266 21.00 -1.16 10.76
N ALA A 267 21.56 -2.09 11.53
CA ALA A 267 20.78 -3.00 12.37
C ALA A 267 20.03 -2.27 13.51
N ASP A 268 20.66 -1.27 14.13
CA ASP A 268 20.04 -0.50 15.21
C ASP A 268 18.89 0.37 14.68
N ASP A 269 19.09 1.01 13.51
CA ASP A 269 18.03 1.79 12.85
C ASP A 269 16.86 0.89 12.44
N HIS A 270 17.14 -0.31 11.93
CA HIS A 270 16.10 -1.27 11.58
C HIS A 270 15.37 -1.80 12.82
N GLN A 271 16.07 -1.99 13.94
CA GLN A 271 15.44 -2.37 15.21
C GLN A 271 14.51 -1.27 15.73
N LEU A 272 14.91 0.00 15.63
CA LEU A 272 14.04 1.14 15.95
C LEU A 272 12.83 1.20 15.02
N TYR A 273 13.01 0.87 13.73
CA TYR A 273 11.91 0.75 12.78
C TYR A 273 10.92 -0.34 13.21
N ILE A 274 11.38 -1.54 13.56
CA ILE A 274 10.53 -2.63 14.09
C ILE A 274 9.75 -2.18 15.33
N ALA A 275 10.41 -1.54 16.29
CA ALA A 275 9.75 -1.02 17.50
C ALA A 275 8.63 -0.02 17.15
N LYS A 276 8.92 0.91 16.24
CA LYS A 276 7.94 1.87 15.73
C LYS A 276 6.76 1.20 15.03
N ILE A 277 6.98 0.11 14.28
CA ILE A 277 5.90 -0.64 13.64
C ILE A 277 5.00 -1.32 14.68
N LEU A 278 5.57 -1.90 15.72
CA LEU A 278 4.77 -2.50 16.80
C LEU A 278 3.94 -1.46 17.56
N GLU A 279 4.50 -0.28 17.82
CA GLU A 279 3.78 0.85 18.42
C GLU A 279 2.58 1.29 17.55
N ARG A 280 2.75 1.30 16.22
CA ARG A 280 1.65 1.61 15.29
C ARG A 280 0.50 0.61 15.40
N PHE A 281 0.79 -0.68 15.57
CA PHE A 281 -0.24 -1.71 15.67
C PHE A 281 -1.04 -1.66 16.97
N VAL A 282 -0.45 -1.17 18.07
CA VAL A 282 -1.14 -1.02 19.36
C VAL A 282 -1.85 0.32 19.54
N ASN A 283 -1.82 1.20 18.54
CA ASN A 283 -2.43 2.53 18.65
C ASN A 283 -3.91 2.41 19.04
N PRO A 284 -4.32 2.83 20.25
CA PRO A 284 -5.68 2.64 20.75
C PRO A 284 -6.70 3.56 20.07
N HIS A 285 -6.23 4.54 19.31
CA HIS A 285 -7.06 5.50 18.57
C HIS A 285 -7.40 5.03 17.16
N LEU A 286 -6.83 3.91 16.72
CA LEU A 286 -7.21 3.24 15.49
C LEU A 286 -7.87 1.93 15.86
N THR A 287 -8.93 1.56 15.15
CA THR A 287 -9.54 0.24 15.26
C THR A 287 -9.38 -0.45 13.92
N ASP A 288 -8.78 -1.63 13.95
CA ASP A 288 -8.60 -2.44 12.75
C ASP A 288 -8.97 -3.90 13.04
N GLU A 289 -10.01 -4.40 12.38
CA GLU A 289 -10.54 -5.75 12.61
C GLU A 289 -9.58 -6.81 12.05
N VAL A 290 -9.29 -7.86 12.83
CA VAL A 290 -8.42 -8.96 12.38
C VAL A 290 -9.00 -9.64 11.14
N THR A 291 -10.32 -9.67 11.00
CA THR A 291 -11.01 -10.24 9.83
C THR A 291 -10.81 -9.37 8.61
N ARG A 292 -10.82 -8.04 8.74
CA ARG A 292 -10.53 -7.11 7.63
C ARG A 292 -9.08 -7.23 7.21
N VAL A 293 -8.16 -7.18 8.17
CA VAL A 293 -6.71 -7.28 7.90
C VAL A 293 -6.35 -8.66 7.38
N GLY A 294 -7.05 -9.72 7.80
CA GLY A 294 -6.84 -11.13 7.42
C GLY A 294 -7.36 -11.53 6.03
N ARG A 295 -8.23 -10.73 5.39
CA ARG A 295 -8.81 -11.04 4.06
C ARG A 295 -7.81 -11.39 2.96
N SER A 296 -8.26 -12.17 1.98
CA SER A 296 -7.45 -12.67 0.86
C SER A 296 -6.23 -13.50 1.30
N PRO A 297 -6.44 -14.61 2.04
CA PRO A 297 -5.34 -15.45 2.51
C PRO A 297 -4.55 -16.12 1.38
N LEU A 298 -5.16 -16.47 0.25
CA LEU A 298 -4.44 -17.10 -0.87
C LEU A 298 -3.43 -16.13 -1.48
N ARG A 299 -3.82 -14.88 -1.71
CA ARG A 299 -2.90 -13.83 -2.17
C ARG A 299 -1.73 -13.63 -1.20
N LYS A 300 -1.98 -13.62 0.11
CA LYS A 300 -0.93 -13.40 1.13
C LYS A 300 -0.01 -14.60 1.34
N LEU A 301 -0.52 -15.81 1.07
CA LEU A 301 0.24 -17.04 1.02
C LEU A 301 0.91 -17.25 -0.34
N SER A 302 0.74 -16.34 -1.31
CA SER A 302 1.40 -16.48 -2.61
C SER A 302 2.93 -16.29 -2.49
N PRO A 303 3.72 -16.87 -3.40
CA PRO A 303 5.19 -16.95 -3.27
C PRO A 303 5.89 -15.60 -3.09
N ASN A 304 5.33 -14.53 -3.66
CA ASN A 304 5.96 -13.20 -3.73
C ASN A 304 5.36 -12.19 -2.74
N ASP A 305 4.42 -12.60 -1.89
CA ASP A 305 3.76 -11.71 -0.91
C ASP A 305 4.34 -11.92 0.52
N ARG A 306 3.71 -11.28 1.50
CA ARG A 306 4.22 -10.95 2.84
C ARG A 306 4.44 -12.11 3.80
N LEU A 307 4.11 -13.36 3.44
CA LEU A 307 4.34 -14.52 4.31
C LEU A 307 5.40 -15.44 3.71
N VAL A 308 5.22 -15.88 2.46
CA VAL A 308 6.11 -16.88 1.83
C VAL A 308 7.43 -16.27 1.40
N ARG A 309 7.43 -15.13 0.71
CA ARG A 309 8.66 -14.46 0.26
C ARG A 309 9.63 -14.21 1.41
N PRO A 310 9.22 -13.62 2.56
CA PRO A 310 10.13 -13.46 3.69
C PRO A 310 10.59 -14.78 4.29
N ALA A 311 9.74 -15.81 4.38
CA ALA A 311 10.14 -17.11 4.94
C ALA A 311 11.15 -17.84 4.07
N LEU A 312 10.97 -17.82 2.74
CA LEU A 312 11.92 -18.40 1.79
C LEU A 312 13.26 -17.66 1.84
N GLN A 313 13.26 -16.32 1.86
CA GLN A 313 14.51 -15.58 1.98
C GLN A 313 15.17 -15.80 3.35
N ALA A 314 14.41 -15.82 4.45
CA ALA A 314 14.98 -16.14 5.76
C ALA A 314 15.70 -17.49 5.74
N TYR A 315 15.08 -18.52 5.15
CA TYR A 315 15.71 -19.82 4.94
C TYR A 315 16.97 -19.76 4.06
N GLU A 316 16.90 -19.11 2.89
CA GLU A 316 18.04 -18.94 1.97
C GLU A 316 19.23 -18.21 2.61
N TYR A 317 18.96 -17.23 3.47
CA TYR A 317 19.98 -16.47 4.18
C TYR A 317 20.47 -17.15 5.46
N GLY A 318 19.94 -18.33 5.80
CA GLY A 318 20.31 -19.12 6.99
C GLY A 318 19.77 -18.56 8.30
N THR A 319 18.65 -17.84 8.24
CA THR A 319 17.92 -17.29 9.40
C THR A 319 16.84 -18.27 9.84
N GLU A 320 16.50 -18.25 11.14
CA GLU A 320 15.34 -18.96 11.67
C GLU A 320 14.04 -18.55 10.94
N THR A 321 13.11 -19.48 10.78
CA THR A 321 11.82 -19.27 10.09
C THR A 321 10.61 -19.61 10.95
N THR A 322 10.82 -19.76 12.25
CA THR A 322 9.84 -20.31 13.18
C THR A 322 8.57 -19.47 13.25
N HIS A 323 8.71 -18.17 13.43
CA HIS A 323 7.56 -17.28 13.59
C HIS A 323 6.88 -16.97 12.26
N LEU A 324 7.64 -16.88 11.17
CA LEU A 324 7.09 -16.80 9.81
C LEU A 324 6.25 -18.04 9.48
N ALA A 325 6.76 -19.25 9.79
CA ALA A 325 6.03 -20.49 9.62
C ALA A 325 4.77 -20.57 10.50
N MET A 326 4.82 -20.06 11.74
CA MET A 326 3.62 -19.90 12.58
C MET A 326 2.58 -18.97 11.93
N GLY A 327 3.02 -17.86 11.34
CA GLY A 327 2.15 -16.94 10.60
C GLY A 327 1.45 -17.60 9.41
N MET A 328 2.18 -18.40 8.64
CA MET A 328 1.64 -19.20 7.53
C MET A 328 0.63 -20.25 8.03
N ALA A 329 0.97 -20.95 9.12
CA ALA A 329 0.07 -21.91 9.74
C ALA A 329 -1.25 -21.27 10.22
N ALA A 330 -1.17 -20.10 10.86
CA ALA A 330 -2.33 -19.37 11.32
C ALA A 330 -3.18 -18.84 10.15
N ALA A 331 -2.57 -18.43 9.04
CA ALA A 331 -3.29 -18.07 7.82
C ALA A 331 -4.17 -19.22 7.31
N CYS A 332 -3.69 -20.46 7.41
CA CYS A 332 -4.47 -21.65 7.04
C CYS A 332 -5.63 -21.97 8.00
N LYS A 333 -5.69 -21.36 9.19
CA LYS A 333 -6.83 -21.46 10.12
C LYS A 333 -7.87 -20.35 9.90
N PHE A 334 -7.57 -19.36 9.04
CA PHE A 334 -8.47 -18.25 8.75
C PHE A 334 -9.67 -18.72 7.93
N ASP A 335 -10.86 -18.49 8.47
CA ASP A 335 -12.10 -19.14 8.03
C ASP A 335 -13.25 -18.14 8.21
N ILE A 336 -13.45 -17.35 7.17
CA ILE A 336 -14.45 -16.29 7.07
C ILE A 336 -15.30 -16.61 5.85
N SER A 337 -16.59 -16.89 6.05
CA SER A 337 -17.53 -17.28 5.01
C SER A 337 -17.71 -16.22 3.92
N GLU A 338 -17.53 -14.95 4.28
CA GLU A 338 -17.66 -13.80 3.38
C GLU A 338 -16.40 -13.57 2.53
N ASP A 339 -15.30 -14.28 2.79
CA ASP A 339 -14.06 -14.20 2.02
C ASP A 339 -13.90 -15.44 1.11
N PRO A 340 -14.10 -15.30 -0.22
CA PRO A 340 -13.99 -16.42 -1.16
C PRO A 340 -12.63 -17.13 -1.11
N GLU A 341 -11.53 -16.39 -0.89
CA GLU A 341 -10.19 -16.98 -0.80
C GLU A 341 -10.04 -17.81 0.49
N ALA A 342 -10.67 -17.40 1.59
CA ALA A 342 -10.69 -18.17 2.82
C ALA A 342 -11.50 -19.46 2.66
N VAL A 343 -12.70 -19.37 2.05
CA VAL A 343 -13.54 -20.54 1.75
C VAL A 343 -12.81 -21.54 0.85
N GLU A 344 -12.13 -21.06 -0.19
CA GLU A 344 -11.34 -21.91 -1.09
C GLU A 344 -10.17 -22.58 -0.35
N LEU A 345 -9.46 -21.84 0.51
CA LEU A 345 -8.38 -22.39 1.33
C LEU A 345 -8.88 -23.51 2.24
N GLN A 346 -9.96 -23.28 2.98
CA GLN A 346 -10.55 -24.29 3.88
C GLN A 346 -11.04 -25.53 3.11
N THR A 347 -11.68 -25.33 1.96
CA THR A 347 -12.12 -26.42 1.08
C THR A 347 -10.95 -27.27 0.60
N THR A 348 -9.87 -26.62 0.15
CA THR A 348 -8.67 -27.31 -0.33
C THR A 348 -7.98 -28.09 0.80
N ILE A 349 -7.89 -27.51 2.01
CA ILE A 349 -7.35 -28.21 3.20
C ILE A 349 -8.19 -29.44 3.54
N GLN A 350 -9.53 -29.33 3.50
CA GLN A 350 -10.43 -30.46 3.78
C GLN A 350 -10.31 -31.59 2.74
N GLN A 351 -10.16 -31.24 1.47
CA GLN A 351 -10.13 -32.21 0.37
C GLN A 351 -8.76 -32.85 0.15
N LYS A 352 -7.68 -32.07 0.28
CA LYS A 352 -6.32 -32.50 -0.09
C LYS A 352 -5.37 -32.61 1.11
N GLY A 353 -5.76 -32.09 2.27
CA GLY A 353 -4.89 -31.95 3.43
C GLY A 353 -4.08 -30.66 3.43
N ILE A 354 -3.59 -30.27 4.61
CA ILE A 354 -2.85 -29.01 4.82
C ILE A 354 -1.56 -28.92 4.01
N GLU A 355 -0.85 -30.03 3.87
CA GLU A 355 0.45 -30.09 3.18
C GLU A 355 0.30 -29.78 1.69
N ALA A 356 -0.62 -30.46 1.01
CA ALA A 356 -0.93 -30.22 -0.39
C ALA A 356 -1.52 -28.83 -0.63
N ALA A 357 -2.34 -28.32 0.30
CA ALA A 357 -2.88 -26.97 0.21
C ALA A 357 -1.78 -25.90 0.29
N LEU A 358 -0.87 -26.01 1.28
CA LEU A 358 0.28 -25.12 1.40
C LEU A 358 1.17 -25.22 0.16
N SER A 359 1.51 -26.42 -0.32
CA SER A 359 2.31 -26.61 -1.54
C SER A 359 1.67 -25.89 -2.74
N GLN A 360 0.37 -26.09 -2.95
CA GLN A 360 -0.38 -25.46 -4.05
C GLN A 360 -0.31 -23.92 -4.01
N TYR A 361 -0.60 -23.30 -2.87
CA TYR A 361 -0.74 -21.84 -2.81
C TYR A 361 0.57 -21.09 -2.55
N THR A 362 1.53 -21.74 -1.88
CA THR A 362 2.86 -21.17 -1.63
C THR A 362 3.86 -21.50 -2.74
N SER A 363 3.51 -22.40 -3.66
CA SER A 363 4.40 -22.97 -4.69
C SER A 363 5.69 -23.62 -4.14
N MET A 364 5.73 -23.93 -2.85
CA MET A 364 6.83 -24.67 -2.23
C MET A 364 6.65 -26.17 -2.43
N ASP A 365 7.75 -26.89 -2.63
CA ASP A 365 7.73 -28.35 -2.57
C ASP A 365 7.30 -28.84 -1.18
N GLU A 366 6.55 -29.94 -1.12
CA GLU A 366 6.05 -30.51 0.15
C GLU A 366 7.19 -30.94 1.10
N SER A 367 8.38 -31.22 0.57
CA SER A 367 9.59 -31.52 1.36
C SER A 367 10.33 -30.27 1.86
N HIS A 368 9.93 -29.06 1.44
CA HIS A 368 10.63 -27.84 1.81
C HIS A 368 10.56 -27.61 3.34
N PRO A 369 11.69 -27.35 4.03
CA PRO A 369 11.72 -27.26 5.50
C PRO A 369 10.75 -26.23 6.09
N VAL A 370 10.64 -25.05 5.47
CA VAL A 370 9.68 -24.00 5.89
C VAL A 370 8.24 -24.49 5.80
N LEU A 371 7.89 -25.22 4.73
CA LEU A 371 6.55 -25.79 4.58
C LEU A 371 6.28 -26.83 5.66
N LYS A 372 7.24 -27.74 5.91
CA LYS A 372 7.12 -28.75 6.99
C LYS A 372 6.93 -28.10 8.36
N GLN A 373 7.63 -27.00 8.62
CA GLN A 373 7.48 -26.25 9.86
C GLN A 373 6.09 -25.62 9.98
N ALA A 374 5.57 -25.02 8.91
CA ALA A 374 4.22 -24.47 8.88
C ALA A 374 3.13 -25.56 9.09
N VAL A 375 3.29 -26.74 8.47
CA VAL A 375 2.39 -27.89 8.70
C VAL A 375 2.42 -28.34 10.16
N ALA A 376 3.61 -28.45 10.77
CA ALA A 376 3.74 -28.84 12.17
C ALA A 376 3.06 -27.83 13.10
N HIS A 377 3.24 -26.52 12.87
CA HIS A 377 2.55 -25.49 13.62
C HIS A 377 1.03 -25.55 13.43
N TYR A 378 0.54 -25.76 12.19
CA TYR A 378 -0.89 -25.86 11.91
C TYR A 378 -1.58 -26.98 12.70
N GLN A 379 -0.88 -28.11 12.90
CA GLN A 379 -1.38 -29.25 13.68
C GLN A 379 -1.43 -28.97 15.19
N GLN A 380 -0.57 -28.07 15.68
CA GLN A 380 -0.52 -27.67 17.10
C GLN A 380 -1.53 -26.57 17.42
N LEU A 381 -1.90 -25.73 16.44
CA LEU A 381 -2.91 -24.69 16.60
C LEU A 381 -4.29 -25.32 16.81
N GLN A 382 -4.82 -25.16 18.03
CA GLN A 382 -6.22 -25.42 18.35
C GLN A 382 -7.06 -24.24 17.87
N LYS A 383 -8.24 -24.52 17.31
CA LYS A 383 -9.28 -23.52 17.04
C LYS A 383 -10.40 -23.73 18.03
#